data_AF-A0A372K3X3-F1
#
_entry.id   AF-A0A372K3X3-F1
#
_cell.length_a   1.000
_cell.length_b   1.000
_cell.length_c   1.000
_cell.angle_alpha   90.00
_cell.angle_beta   90.00
_cell.angle_gamma   90.00
#
_symmetry.space_group_name_H-M   'P 1'
#
loop_
_entity.id
_entity.type
_entity.pdbx_description
1 polymer ?
#
loop_
_entity_poly.entity_id
_entity_poly.type
_entity_poly.pdbx_seq_one_letter_code
_entity_poly.pdbx_strand_id
1 'polypeptide(L)'
;MVEHIYAEIGRAVISCQMFEICFIATSEGVRMVADPAYWKTTAGCITENARKQRTSAIVERLQKDGAIAGDLQQRFSVFIENRNTLIHRWFMNHGISDDPVKEQPLLALAQAVHAEAKALTRMMAGYMMEHAYPEKQEVDHQKLTNMFNLMHLDTRGAER
;
A
#
# COMPACT_ATOMS: atom_id res chain seq x y z
N MET A 1 3.96 20.86 21.26
CA MET A 1 2.63 20.64 20.66
C MET A 1 2.70 20.49 19.15
N VAL A 2 3.37 21.42 18.45
CA VAL A 2 3.78 21.26 17.05
C VAL A 2 4.53 19.94 16.80
N GLU A 3 5.41 19.53 17.72
CA GLU A 3 6.08 18.22 17.66
C GLU A 3 5.11 17.02 17.67
N HIS A 4 4.00 17.11 18.40
CA HIS A 4 2.99 16.05 18.42
C HIS A 4 2.29 15.92 17.06
N ILE A 5 1.96 17.06 16.43
CA ILE A 5 1.37 17.09 15.09
C ILE A 5 2.33 16.48 14.07
N TYR A 6 3.61 16.87 14.08
CA TYR A 6 4.60 16.24 13.20
C TYR A 6 4.75 14.74 13.44
N ALA A 7 4.69 14.28 14.69
CA ALA A 7 4.72 12.87 15.01
C ALA A 7 3.50 12.11 14.45
N GLU A 8 2.30 12.70 14.50
CA GLU A 8 1.09 12.11 13.91
C GLU A 8 1.14 12.09 12.38
N ILE A 9 1.66 13.15 11.76
CA ILE A 9 1.89 13.17 10.31
C ILE A 9 2.89 12.09 9.91
N GLY A 10 3.99 11.95 10.65
CA GLY A 10 4.99 10.89 10.43
C GLY A 10 4.38 9.49 10.54
N ARG A 11 3.53 9.26 11.57
CA ARG A 11 2.78 8.00 11.72
C ARG A 11 1.84 7.73 10.54
N ALA A 12 1.14 8.76 10.06
CA ALA A 12 0.28 8.66 8.89
C ALA A 12 1.08 8.29 7.64
N VAL A 13 2.19 9.00 7.37
CA VAL A 13 3.07 8.77 6.21
C VAL A 13 3.61 7.34 6.19
N ILE A 14 4.16 6.86 7.31
CA ILE A 14 4.67 5.48 7.41
C ILE A 14 3.55 4.47 7.13
N SER A 15 2.35 4.73 7.67
CA SER A 15 1.21 3.82 7.44
C SER A 15 0.76 3.83 5.99
N CYS A 16 0.77 4.99 5.32
CA CYS A 16 0.51 5.09 3.88
C CYS A 16 1.53 4.30 3.06
N GLN A 17 2.82 4.39 3.40
CA GLN A 17 3.88 3.63 2.71
C GLN A 17 3.70 2.11 2.89
N MET A 18 3.35 1.66 4.10
CA MET A 18 3.03 0.26 4.35
C MET A 18 1.82 -0.21 3.54
N PHE A 19 0.78 0.62 3.46
CA PHE A 19 -0.37 0.37 2.59
C PHE A 19 0.04 0.26 1.11
N GLU A 20 0.82 1.22 0.60
CA GLU A 20 1.24 1.26 -0.80
C GLU A 20 2.02 0.00 -1.20
N ILE A 21 2.98 -0.41 -0.37
CA ILE A 21 3.76 -1.63 -0.59
C ILE A 21 2.84 -2.86 -0.60
N CYS A 22 1.94 -2.95 0.39
CA CYS A 22 1.00 -4.07 0.49
C CYS A 22 0.03 -4.11 -0.70
N PHE A 23 -0.47 -2.96 -1.14
CA PHE A 23 -1.39 -2.85 -2.26
C PHE A 23 -0.74 -3.21 -3.59
N ILE A 24 0.49 -2.73 -3.84
CA ILE A 24 1.26 -3.13 -5.02
C ILE A 24 1.50 -4.64 -5.01
N ALA A 25 1.97 -5.19 -3.89
CA ALA A 25 2.22 -6.62 -3.79
C ALA A 25 0.96 -7.47 -4.02
N THR A 26 -0.17 -7.04 -3.45
CA THR A 26 -1.47 -7.69 -3.63
C THR A 26 -1.93 -7.61 -5.08
N SER A 27 -1.90 -6.43 -5.68
CA SER A 27 -2.32 -6.24 -7.08
C SER A 27 -1.48 -7.05 -8.06
N GLU A 28 -0.17 -7.11 -7.84
CA GLU A 28 0.75 -7.84 -8.71
C GLU A 28 0.62 -9.35 -8.50
N GLY A 29 0.46 -9.79 -7.24
CA GLY A 29 0.19 -11.19 -6.91
C GLY A 29 -1.09 -11.70 -7.56
N VAL A 30 -2.20 -10.95 -7.44
CA VAL A 30 -3.47 -11.29 -8.11
C VAL A 30 -3.29 -11.35 -9.62
N ARG A 31 -2.58 -10.38 -10.22
CA ARG A 31 -2.33 -10.37 -11.67
C ARG A 31 -1.51 -11.58 -12.13
N MET A 32 -0.50 -11.97 -11.37
CA MET A 32 0.30 -13.17 -11.66
C MET A 32 -0.51 -14.46 -11.58
N VAL A 33 -1.50 -14.53 -10.67
CA VAL A 33 -2.41 -15.68 -10.57
C VAL A 33 -3.40 -15.69 -11.73
N ALA A 34 -3.95 -14.53 -12.09
CA ALA A 34 -4.97 -14.41 -13.13
C ALA A 34 -4.42 -14.51 -14.57
N ASP A 35 -3.15 -14.14 -14.79
CA ASP A 35 -2.53 -14.10 -16.11
C ASP A 35 -1.22 -14.92 -16.17
N PRO A 36 -1.28 -16.18 -16.67
CA PRO A 36 -0.09 -17.03 -16.81
C PRO A 36 0.99 -16.46 -17.75
N ALA A 37 0.63 -15.64 -18.74
CA ALA A 37 1.61 -14.98 -19.62
C ALA A 37 2.36 -13.88 -18.86
N TYR A 38 1.65 -13.13 -18.02
CA TYR A 38 2.25 -12.16 -17.10
C TYR A 38 3.19 -12.84 -16.09
N TRP A 39 2.77 -13.97 -15.51
CA TRP A 39 3.65 -14.75 -14.62
C TRP A 39 4.94 -15.20 -15.33
N LYS A 40 4.84 -15.71 -16.57
CA LYS A 40 6.01 -16.15 -17.35
C LYS A 40 6.99 -15.02 -17.64
N THR A 41 6.50 -13.84 -17.98
CA THR A 41 7.34 -12.68 -18.32
C THR A 41 8.01 -12.05 -17.09
N THR A 42 7.35 -12.13 -15.94
CA THR A 42 7.87 -11.62 -14.66
C THR A 42 8.65 -12.66 -13.85
N ALA A 43 8.59 -13.94 -14.26
CA ALA A 43 9.06 -15.09 -13.49
C ALA A 43 8.51 -15.13 -12.05
N GLY A 44 7.30 -14.59 -11.84
CA GLY A 44 6.67 -14.49 -10.52
C GLY A 44 7.25 -13.39 -9.61
N CYS A 45 8.01 -12.44 -10.15
CA CYS A 45 8.61 -11.34 -9.39
C CYS A 45 7.94 -9.99 -9.65
N ILE A 46 7.76 -9.18 -8.61
CA ILE A 46 7.30 -7.80 -8.76
C ILE A 46 8.43 -6.98 -9.41
N THR A 47 8.17 -6.47 -10.61
CA THR A 47 9.14 -5.68 -11.38
C THR A 47 9.40 -4.32 -10.73
N GLU A 48 10.56 -3.71 -11.01
CA GLU A 48 10.86 -2.36 -10.51
C GLU A 48 9.84 -1.31 -10.99
N ASN A 49 9.42 -1.41 -12.26
CA ASN A 49 8.40 -0.53 -12.81
C ASN A 49 7.05 -0.67 -12.09
N ALA A 50 6.68 -1.89 -11.67
CA ALA A 50 5.49 -2.12 -10.87
C ALA A 50 5.58 -1.47 -9.48
N ARG A 51 6.75 -1.50 -8.83
CA ARG A 51 6.99 -0.83 -7.53
C ARG A 51 6.86 0.69 -7.60
N LYS A 52 7.10 1.28 -8.78
CA LYS A 52 6.98 2.73 -9.02
C LYS A 52 5.57 3.16 -9.43
N GLN A 53 4.61 2.22 -9.59
CA GLN A 53 3.26 2.58 -9.96
C GLN A 53 2.56 3.35 -8.84
N ARG A 54 1.87 4.41 -9.22
CA ARG A 54 1.03 5.17 -8.30
C ARG A 54 -0.22 4.36 -7.96
N THR A 55 -0.64 4.38 -6.70
CA THR A 55 -1.89 3.76 -6.23
C THR A 55 -3.08 4.14 -7.11
N SER A 56 -3.21 5.41 -7.49
CA SER A 56 -4.30 5.88 -8.35
C SER A 56 -4.31 5.19 -9.71
N ALA A 57 -3.14 4.98 -10.33
CA ALA A 57 -3.04 4.32 -11.63
C ALA A 57 -3.43 2.85 -11.57
N ILE A 58 -3.14 2.17 -10.46
CA ILE A 58 -3.59 0.80 -10.22
C ILE A 58 -5.12 0.77 -10.06
N VAL A 59 -5.69 1.67 -9.26
CA VAL A 59 -7.15 1.76 -9.06
C VAL A 59 -7.88 2.08 -10.38
N GLU A 60 -7.37 3.03 -11.17
CA GLU A 60 -7.91 3.38 -12.50
C GLU A 60 -7.90 2.18 -13.44
N ARG A 61 -6.81 1.40 -13.46
CA ARG A 61 -6.72 0.16 -14.24
C ARG A 61 -7.77 -0.86 -13.78
N LEU A 62 -7.83 -1.15 -12.48
CA LEU A 62 -8.79 -2.12 -11.94
C LEU A 62 -10.24 -1.72 -12.23
N GLN A 63 -10.53 -0.41 -12.18
CA GLN A 63 -11.83 0.13 -12.55
C GLN A 63 -12.13 -0.12 -14.03
N LYS A 64 -11.19 0.22 -14.92
CA LYS A 64 -11.33 0.00 -16.37
C LYS A 64 -11.59 -1.47 -16.70
N ASP A 65 -10.96 -2.37 -15.97
CA ASP A 65 -11.07 -3.81 -16.16
C ASP A 65 -12.31 -4.41 -15.47
N GLY A 66 -13.11 -3.61 -14.76
CA GLY A 66 -14.26 -4.10 -13.98
C GLY A 66 -13.85 -5.00 -12.80
N ALA A 67 -12.60 -4.91 -12.35
CA ALA A 67 -11.95 -5.80 -11.39
C ALA A 67 -11.88 -5.20 -9.97
N ILE A 68 -12.65 -4.16 -9.67
CA ILE A 68 -12.76 -3.55 -8.35
C ILE A 68 -14.21 -3.22 -8.04
N ALA A 69 -14.65 -3.56 -6.83
CA ALA A 69 -15.97 -3.18 -6.33
C ALA A 69 -16.07 -1.66 -6.16
N GLY A 70 -17.23 -1.08 -6.47
CA GLY A 70 -17.40 0.38 -6.50
C GLY A 70 -17.22 1.05 -5.12
N ASP A 71 -17.58 0.36 -4.04
CA ASP A 71 -17.36 0.82 -2.67
C ASP A 71 -15.87 0.84 -2.30
N LEU A 72 -15.11 -0.19 -2.68
CA LEU A 72 -13.66 -0.25 -2.47
C LEU A 72 -12.93 0.79 -3.32
N GLN A 73 -13.37 1.02 -4.56
CA GLN A 73 -12.86 2.09 -5.42
C GLN A 73 -13.06 3.45 -4.74
N GLN A 74 -14.30 3.75 -4.31
CA GLN A 74 -14.62 5.02 -3.66
C GLN A 74 -13.78 5.23 -2.39
N ARG A 75 -13.61 4.16 -1.60
CA ARG A 75 -12.77 4.17 -0.41
C ARG A 75 -11.32 4.51 -0.72
N PHE A 76 -10.74 3.93 -1.77
CA PHE A 76 -9.39 4.30 -2.22
C PHE A 76 -9.29 5.74 -2.73
N SER A 77 -10.28 6.21 -3.50
CA SER A 77 -10.30 7.60 -3.98
C SER A 77 -10.28 8.59 -2.82
N VAL A 78 -11.12 8.37 -1.80
CA VAL A 78 -11.15 9.21 -0.58
C VAL A 78 -9.82 9.14 0.18
N PHE A 79 -9.26 7.94 0.33
CA PHE A 79 -7.97 7.76 1.00
C PHE A 79 -6.82 8.50 0.27
N ILE A 80 -6.72 8.35 -1.05
CA ILE A 80 -5.71 9.02 -1.88
C ILE A 80 -5.85 10.54 -1.77
N GLU A 81 -7.07 11.06 -1.82
CA GLU A 81 -7.36 12.48 -1.69
C GLU A 81 -6.92 13.02 -0.31
N ASN A 82 -7.30 12.33 0.77
CA ASN A 82 -6.93 12.72 2.14
C ASN A 82 -5.41 12.66 2.35
N ARG A 83 -4.74 11.62 1.84
CA ARG A 83 -3.27 11.49 1.87
C ARG A 83 -2.61 12.65 1.12
N ASN A 84 -3.06 12.97 -0.09
CA ASN A 84 -2.50 14.06 -0.88
C ASN A 84 -2.75 15.42 -0.23
N THR A 85 -3.90 15.59 0.43
CA THR A 85 -4.18 16.77 1.24
C THR A 85 -3.20 16.87 2.39
N LEU A 86 -3.03 15.80 3.18
CA LEU A 86 -2.14 15.77 4.33
C LEU A 86 -0.67 16.04 3.96
N ILE A 87 -0.16 15.35 2.94
CA ILE A 87 1.28 15.38 2.60
C ILE A 87 1.66 16.62 1.78
N HIS A 88 0.78 17.06 0.88
CA HIS A 88 1.12 18.10 -0.10
C HIS A 88 0.30 19.37 0.09
N ARG A 89 -1.04 19.29 0.03
CA ARG A 89 -1.88 20.51 -0.10
C ARG A 89 -2.10 21.27 1.18
N TRP A 90 -2.08 20.62 2.34
CA TRP A 90 -2.35 21.27 3.62
C TRP A 90 -1.40 22.44 3.84
N PHE A 91 -0.09 22.16 3.78
CA PHE A 91 0.96 23.13 4.02
C PHE A 91 1.01 24.25 2.98
N MET A 92 0.63 23.96 1.72
CA MET A 92 0.54 24.99 0.68
C MET A 92 -0.60 25.99 0.94
N ASN A 93 -1.71 25.53 1.53
CA ASN A 93 -2.91 26.34 1.69
C ASN A 93 -3.03 27.00 3.07
N HIS A 94 -2.50 26.36 4.12
CA HIS A 94 -2.72 26.77 5.51
C HIS A 94 -1.43 27.08 6.27
N GLY A 95 -0.27 26.61 5.80
CA GLY A 95 0.97 26.63 6.57
C GLY A 95 0.89 25.75 7.82
N ILE A 96 1.66 26.12 8.84
CA ILE A 96 1.57 25.56 10.20
C ILE A 96 1.49 26.70 11.22
N SER A 97 0.65 26.54 12.23
CA SER A 97 0.47 27.47 13.33
C SER A 97 0.99 26.88 14.64
N ASP A 98 1.52 27.74 15.51
CA ASP A 98 1.82 27.37 16.90
C ASP A 98 0.56 27.27 17.77
N ASP A 99 -0.61 27.72 17.25
CA ASP A 99 -1.90 27.64 17.93
C ASP A 99 -2.51 26.24 17.81
N PRO A 100 -2.64 25.51 18.93
CA PRO A 100 -3.17 24.15 18.95
C PRO A 100 -4.58 24.01 18.37
N VAL A 101 -5.42 25.02 18.58
CA VAL A 101 -6.83 24.97 18.19
C VAL A 101 -6.94 25.04 16.67
N LYS A 102 -6.06 25.84 16.04
CA LYS A 102 -5.99 25.97 14.58
C LYS A 102 -5.44 24.71 13.90
N GLU A 103 -4.61 23.94 14.61
CA GLU A 103 -4.03 22.70 14.10
C GLU A 103 -4.88 21.44 14.36
N GLN A 104 -5.97 21.55 15.13
CA GLN A 104 -6.87 20.41 15.36
C GLN A 104 -7.37 19.73 14.07
N PRO A 105 -7.73 20.46 13.00
CA PRO A 105 -8.13 19.84 11.75
C PRO A 105 -6.99 19.08 11.06
N LEU A 106 -5.74 19.57 11.12
CA LEU A 106 -4.56 18.86 10.60
C LEU A 106 -4.31 17.57 11.38
N LEU A 107 -4.40 17.65 12.72
CA LEU A 107 -4.26 16.50 13.60
C LEU A 107 -5.33 15.43 13.29
N ALA A 108 -6.59 15.85 13.17
CA ALA A 108 -7.69 14.95 12.83
C ALA A 108 -7.50 14.29 11.44
N LEU A 109 -7.03 15.06 10.45
CA LEU A 109 -6.71 14.53 9.13
C LEU A 109 -5.58 13.50 9.20
N ALA A 110 -4.49 13.78 9.93
CA ALA A 110 -3.37 12.86 10.12
C ALA A 110 -3.83 11.55 10.76
N GLN A 111 -4.63 11.63 11.82
CA GLN A 111 -5.17 10.46 12.52
C GLN A 111 -6.12 9.65 11.62
N ALA A 112 -6.99 10.31 10.85
CA ALA A 112 -7.90 9.65 9.92
C ALA A 112 -7.14 8.92 8.80
N VAL A 113 -6.14 9.58 8.20
CA VAL A 113 -5.27 8.98 7.17
C VAL A 113 -4.50 7.79 7.74
N HIS A 114 -3.94 7.92 8.95
CA HIS A 114 -3.24 6.84 9.64
C HIS A 114 -4.15 5.62 9.88
N ALA A 115 -5.33 5.84 10.47
CA ALA A 115 -6.29 4.78 10.78
C ALA A 115 -6.74 4.05 9.51
N GLU A 116 -7.04 4.81 8.46
CA GLU A 116 -7.51 4.26 7.19
C GLU A 116 -6.41 3.48 6.46
N ALA A 117 -5.18 4.02 6.41
CA ALA A 117 -4.04 3.30 5.84
C ALA A 117 -3.81 1.95 6.54
N LYS A 118 -3.90 1.92 7.88
CA LYS A 118 -3.79 0.67 8.66
C LYS A 118 -4.93 -0.30 8.38
N ALA A 119 -6.16 0.20 8.27
CA ALA A 119 -7.32 -0.63 7.97
C ALA A 119 -7.20 -1.27 6.58
N LEU A 120 -6.84 -0.48 5.56
CA LEU A 120 -6.60 -0.96 4.20
C LEU A 120 -5.43 -1.94 4.14
N THR A 121 -4.33 -1.67 4.83
CA THR A 121 -3.18 -2.59 4.91
C THR A 121 -3.60 -3.94 5.50
N ARG A 122 -4.34 -3.93 6.61
CA ARG A 122 -4.82 -5.16 7.25
C ARG A 122 -5.79 -5.93 6.35
N MET A 123 -6.68 -5.23 5.66
CA MET A 123 -7.60 -5.84 4.70
C MET A 123 -6.83 -6.55 3.58
N MET A 124 -5.89 -5.85 2.94
CA MET A 124 -5.13 -6.39 1.80
C MET A 124 -4.20 -7.53 2.23
N ALA A 125 -3.44 -7.34 3.31
CA ALA A 125 -2.55 -8.36 3.84
C ALA A 125 -3.33 -9.59 4.36
N GLY A 126 -4.43 -9.37 5.06
CA GLY A 126 -5.31 -10.44 5.55
C GLY A 126 -5.89 -11.26 4.40
N TYR A 127 -6.43 -10.58 3.38
CA TYR A 127 -6.95 -11.24 2.18
C TYR A 127 -5.88 -12.07 1.47
N MET A 128 -4.67 -11.53 1.30
CA MET A 128 -3.56 -12.27 0.69
C MET A 128 -3.16 -13.50 1.51
N MET A 129 -3.08 -13.39 2.83
CA MET A 129 -2.77 -14.54 3.69
C MET A 129 -3.84 -15.61 3.65
N GLU A 130 -5.11 -15.23 3.53
CA GLU A 130 -6.24 -16.16 3.49
C GLU A 130 -6.42 -16.82 2.10
N HIS A 131 -6.20 -16.07 1.01
CA HIS A 131 -6.64 -16.46 -0.32
C HIS A 131 -5.56 -16.55 -1.39
N ALA A 132 -4.29 -16.22 -1.12
CA ALA A 132 -3.25 -16.30 -2.16
C ALA A 132 -2.94 -17.74 -2.63
N TYR A 133 -3.40 -18.77 -1.89
CA TYR A 133 -3.20 -20.18 -2.24
C TYR A 133 -4.44 -21.05 -1.95
N PRO A 134 -5.57 -20.84 -2.63
CA PRO A 134 -6.80 -21.58 -2.33
C PRO A 134 -6.73 -23.07 -2.75
N GLU A 135 -5.80 -23.45 -3.64
CA GLU A 135 -5.76 -24.78 -4.26
C GLU A 135 -4.45 -25.58 -4.05
N LYS A 136 -3.52 -25.16 -3.18
CA LYS A 136 -2.25 -25.88 -2.99
C LYS A 136 -2.16 -26.58 -1.62
N GLN A 137 -1.96 -27.90 -1.74
CA GLN A 137 -1.25 -28.88 -0.88
C GLN A 137 -0.43 -28.29 0.27
N GLU A 138 -0.41 -29.03 1.39
CA GLU A 138 0.44 -28.84 2.58
C GLU A 138 1.51 -27.76 2.42
N VAL A 139 1.35 -26.68 3.18
CA VAL A 139 2.34 -25.62 3.26
C VAL A 139 3.67 -26.24 3.69
N ASP A 140 4.65 -26.28 2.79
CA ASP A 140 6.02 -26.70 3.10
C ASP A 140 6.67 -25.60 3.95
N HIS A 141 6.46 -25.68 5.26
CA HIS A 141 6.98 -24.75 6.24
C HIS A 141 8.51 -24.67 6.18
N GLN A 142 9.21 -25.77 5.89
CA GLN A 142 10.66 -25.79 5.80
C GLN A 142 11.14 -24.99 4.59
N LYS A 143 10.47 -25.13 3.44
CA LYS A 143 10.76 -24.32 2.25
C LYS A 143 10.51 -22.83 2.49
N LEU A 144 9.43 -22.46 3.17
CA LEU A 144 9.17 -21.06 3.55
C LEU A 144 10.23 -20.51 4.50
N THR A 145 10.61 -21.25 5.53
CA THR A 145 11.68 -20.88 6.46
C THR A 145 13.02 -20.74 5.73
N ASN A 146 13.35 -21.66 4.82
CA ASN A 146 14.56 -21.58 4.01
C ASN A 146 14.54 -20.37 3.07
N MET A 147 13.41 -20.08 2.42
CA MET A 147 13.27 -18.87 1.61
C MET A 147 13.52 -17.60 2.44
N PHE A 148 12.95 -17.52 3.65
CA PHE A 148 13.17 -16.39 4.54
C PHE A 148 14.65 -16.24 4.93
N ASN A 149 15.30 -17.34 5.31
CA ASN A 149 16.72 -17.35 5.67
C ASN A 149 17.62 -16.95 4.51
N LEU A 150 17.26 -17.30 3.27
CA LEU A 150 18.04 -17.00 2.07
C LEU A 150 17.68 -15.64 1.44
N MET A 151 16.69 -14.90 1.97
CA MET A 151 16.20 -13.66 1.37
C MET A 151 17.29 -12.60 1.21
N HIS A 152 18.22 -12.54 2.17
CA HIS A 152 19.37 -11.61 2.15
C HIS A 152 20.44 -11.98 1.11
N LEU A 153 20.39 -13.19 0.55
CA LEU A 153 21.33 -13.69 -0.46
C LEU A 153 20.78 -13.53 -1.89
N ASP A 154 19.50 -13.18 -2.05
CA ASP A 154 18.92 -12.93 -3.36
C ASP A 154 19.30 -11.53 -3.86
N THR A 155 20.48 -11.41 -4.47
CA THR A 155 21.05 -10.17 -4.99
C THR A 155 20.65 -9.83 -6.43
N ARG A 156 19.61 -10.48 -6.98
CA ARG A 156 19.21 -10.38 -8.41
C ARG A 156 18.71 -9.00 -8.89
N GLY A 157 18.94 -7.93 -8.13
CA GLY A 157 18.74 -6.54 -8.51
C GLY A 157 19.96 -5.61 -8.35
N ALA A 158 21.15 -6.12 -8.00
CA ALA A 158 22.34 -5.28 -7.80
C ALA A 158 23.17 -5.02 -9.07
N GLU A 159 22.83 -5.61 -10.21
CA GLU A 159 23.62 -5.53 -11.46
C GLU A 159 22.79 -5.20 -12.72
N ARG A 160 21.81 -4.29 -12.65
CA ARG A 160 21.18 -3.75 -13.87
C ARG A 160 20.98 -2.24 -13.80
#